data_AF-A0A368V2J4-F1
#
_entry.id   AF-A0A368V2J4-F1
#
_cell.length_a   1.000
_cell.length_b   1.000
_cell.length_c   1.000
_cell.angle_alpha   90.00
_cell.angle_beta   90.00
_cell.angle_gamma   90.00
#
_symmetry.space_group_name_H-M   'P 1'
#
loop_
_entity.id
_entity.type
_entity.pdbx_description
1 polymer ?
#
loop_
_entity_poly.entity_id
_entity_poly.type
_entity_poly.pdbx_seq_one_letter_code
_entity_poly.pdbx_strand_id
1 'polypeptide(L)'
;MKLKLIFLVVFVSLVGSISYCQNAVLKDTLIKSTRVSANGELKISYEDITSPNILPMPLDKSKDIPELINFKISSVEKLVKIAEDIFTKEEIVKLIESTMIIDCKVLSSGEIVSASILFSEKDPHVCLMNLIHFSKEIKKKLIVTPMFSNKIDIDGYVQYYIFAYEVL
;
A
#
# COMPACT_ATOMS: atom_id res chain seq x y z
N MET A 1 44.83 11.84 19.54
CA MET A 1 43.58 11.14 19.94
C MET A 1 42.32 12.01 19.78
N LYS A 2 42.28 13.25 20.29
CA LYS A 2 41.09 14.12 20.23
C LYS A 2 40.55 14.37 18.80
N LEU A 3 41.43 14.60 17.82
CA LEU A 3 41.03 14.84 16.43
C LEU A 3 40.35 13.62 15.77
N LYS A 4 40.85 12.40 16.07
CA LYS A 4 40.26 11.14 15.59
C LYS A 4 38.87 10.91 16.19
N LEU A 5 38.67 11.27 17.45
CA LEU A 5 37.38 11.18 18.13
C LEU A 5 36.36 12.17 17.53
N ILE A 6 36.78 13.41 17.26
CA ILE A 6 35.92 14.42 16.61
C ILE A 6 35.51 13.96 15.21
N PHE A 7 36.47 13.44 14.43
CA PHE A 7 36.19 12.91 13.10
C PHE A 7 35.19 11.74 13.14
N LEU A 8 35.33 10.84 14.11
CA LEU A 8 34.39 9.73 14.32
C LEU A 8 32.98 10.25 14.63
N VAL A 9 32.85 11.23 15.53
CA VAL A 9 31.56 11.83 15.90
C VAL A 9 30.89 12.51 14.70
N VAL A 10 31.66 13.28 13.92
CA VAL A 10 31.16 13.92 12.70
C VAL A 10 30.70 12.89 11.68
N PHE A 11 31.51 11.84 11.45
CA PHE A 11 31.18 10.77 10.51
C PHE A 11 29.91 10.02 10.92
N VAL A 12 29.79 9.63 12.18
CA VAL A 12 28.60 8.93 12.71
C VAL A 12 27.36 9.83 12.61
N SER A 13 27.48 11.13 12.88
CA SER A 13 26.38 12.08 12.76
C SER A 13 25.93 12.27 11.30
N LEU A 14 26.87 12.28 10.36
CA LEU A 14 26.60 12.36 8.93
C LEU A 14 25.90 11.09 8.41
N VAL A 15 26.40 9.91 8.77
CA VAL A 15 25.77 8.64 8.38
C VAL A 15 24.38 8.50 9.04
N GLY A 16 24.25 8.88 10.32
CA GLY A 16 22.98 8.83 11.04
C GLY A 16 21.92 9.75 10.43
N SER A 17 22.29 10.96 10.01
CA SER A 17 21.38 11.89 9.36
C SER A 17 20.95 11.44 7.96
N ILE A 18 21.88 10.88 7.16
CA ILE A 18 21.54 10.32 5.84
C ILE A 18 20.54 9.16 5.99
N SER A 19 20.81 8.22 6.90
CA SER A 19 19.93 7.08 7.17
C SER A 19 18.55 7.53 7.68
N TYR A 20 18.50 8.57 8.52
CA TYR A 20 17.24 9.14 9.01
C TYR A 20 16.42 9.77 7.87
N CYS A 21 17.06 10.54 6.99
CA CYS A 21 16.40 11.16 5.84
C CYS A 21 15.87 10.12 4.83
N GLN A 22 16.61 9.03 4.60
CA GLN A 22 16.16 7.95 3.71
C GLN A 22 14.93 7.22 4.25
N ASN A 23 14.79 7.10 5.57
CA ASN A 23 13.68 6.39 6.19
C ASN A 23 12.32 7.09 5.93
N ALA A 24 12.31 8.43 5.89
CA ALA A 24 11.11 9.18 5.52
C ALA A 24 10.71 8.97 4.04
N VAL A 25 11.69 8.89 3.14
CA VAL A 25 11.45 8.63 1.70
C VAL A 25 10.97 7.20 1.47
N LEU A 26 11.50 6.22 2.20
CA LEU A 26 11.12 4.81 2.07
C LEU A 26 9.69 4.52 2.56
N LYS A 27 9.18 5.24 3.57
CA LYS A 27 7.79 5.08 4.03
C LYS A 27 6.74 5.54 3.01
N ASP A 28 7.18 6.35 2.06
CA ASP A 28 6.34 7.10 1.14
C ASP A 28 6.53 6.66 -0.32
N THR A 29 7.20 5.54 -0.55
CA THR A 29 7.53 5.01 -1.88
C THR A 29 6.97 3.60 -2.08
N LEU A 30 6.93 3.16 -3.34
CA LEU A 30 6.60 1.80 -3.74
C LEU A 30 7.87 1.11 -4.27
N ILE A 31 8.07 -0.17 -3.91
CA ILE A 31 9.14 -1.01 -4.48
C ILE A 31 8.55 -1.84 -5.60
N LYS A 32 9.12 -1.73 -6.80
CA LYS A 32 8.79 -2.62 -7.91
C LYS A 32 9.39 -4.01 -7.65
N SER A 33 8.57 -5.04 -7.76
CA SER A 33 8.98 -6.43 -7.80
C SER A 33 8.31 -7.12 -9.00
N THR A 34 8.99 -8.11 -9.57
CA THR A 34 8.46 -8.88 -10.69
C THR A 34 8.63 -10.35 -10.37
N ARG A 35 7.54 -11.12 -10.50
CA ARG A 35 7.55 -12.57 -10.28
C ARG A 35 6.74 -13.25 -11.36
N VAL A 36 7.15 -14.47 -11.71
CA VAL A 36 6.35 -15.36 -12.55
C VAL A 36 5.62 -16.31 -11.62
N SER A 37 4.28 -16.35 -11.67
CA SER A 37 3.50 -17.29 -10.85
C SER A 37 3.61 -18.72 -11.39
N ALA A 38 3.18 -19.69 -10.58
CA ALA A 38 3.28 -21.11 -10.91
C ALA A 38 2.53 -21.51 -12.20
N ASN A 39 1.53 -20.73 -12.61
CA ASN A 39 0.79 -20.87 -13.87
C ASN A 39 1.47 -20.18 -15.07
N GLY A 40 2.66 -19.56 -14.90
CA GLY A 40 3.41 -18.90 -15.95
C GLY A 40 3.06 -17.42 -16.18
N GLU A 41 2.09 -16.86 -15.45
CA GLU A 41 1.71 -15.45 -15.57
C GLU A 41 2.78 -14.52 -14.96
N LEU A 42 3.07 -13.43 -15.67
CA LEU A 42 3.91 -12.36 -15.16
C LEU A 42 3.11 -11.49 -14.20
N LYS A 43 3.60 -11.36 -12.96
CA LYS A 43 3.06 -10.44 -11.96
C LYS A 43 4.07 -9.33 -11.69
N ILE A 44 3.62 -8.09 -11.82
CA ILE A 44 4.40 -6.90 -11.52
C ILE A 44 3.74 -6.24 -10.32
N SER A 45 4.43 -6.23 -9.17
CA SER A 45 3.95 -5.58 -7.95
C SER A 45 4.73 -4.29 -7.69
N TYR A 46 4.03 -3.27 -7.21
CA TYR A 46 4.56 -2.05 -6.66
C TYR A 46 4.13 -2.02 -5.20
N GLU A 47 5.01 -2.54 -4.33
CA GLU A 47 4.71 -2.84 -2.94
C GLU A 47 4.96 -1.64 -2.05
N ASP A 48 3.95 -1.28 -1.27
CA ASP A 48 4.06 -0.27 -0.22
C ASP A 48 4.84 -0.84 0.97
N ILE A 49 5.99 -0.24 1.28
CA ILE A 49 6.93 -0.70 2.30
C ILE A 49 6.38 -0.45 3.72
N THR A 50 5.24 0.25 3.88
CA THR A 50 4.62 0.47 5.19
C THR A 50 4.43 -0.89 5.88
N SER A 51 5.27 -1.13 6.91
CA SER A 51 5.82 -2.45 7.25
C SER A 51 4.81 -3.61 7.15
N PRO A 52 4.85 -4.42 6.09
CA PRO A 52 3.85 -5.44 5.85
C PRO A 52 3.88 -6.59 6.89
N ASN A 53 4.90 -6.66 7.75
CA ASN A 53 5.11 -7.76 8.68
C ASN A 53 4.88 -7.41 10.17
N ILE A 54 4.42 -6.20 10.50
CA ILE A 54 4.31 -5.77 11.91
C ILE A 54 2.87 -5.71 12.40
N LEU A 55 1.90 -5.47 11.53
CA LEU A 55 0.52 -5.32 11.98
C LEU A 55 -0.08 -6.72 12.24
N PRO A 56 -0.57 -7.02 13.45
CA PRO A 56 -1.23 -8.30 13.71
C PRO A 56 -2.57 -8.38 12.98
N MET A 57 -3.13 -9.59 12.86
CA MET A 57 -4.55 -9.75 12.54
C MET A 57 -5.40 -9.24 13.71
N PRO A 58 -6.59 -8.68 13.46
CA PRO A 58 -7.48 -8.25 14.53
C PRO A 58 -7.94 -9.44 15.35
N LEU A 59 -8.09 -9.26 16.66
CA LEU A 59 -8.56 -10.30 17.56
C LEU A 59 -9.80 -9.84 18.33
N ASP A 60 -10.69 -10.78 18.63
CA ASP A 60 -11.82 -10.55 19.52
C ASP A 60 -11.44 -10.73 21.01
N LYS A 61 -12.44 -10.62 21.90
CA LYS A 61 -12.22 -10.76 23.35
C LYS A 61 -11.69 -12.13 23.77
N SER A 62 -11.97 -13.18 23.00
CA SER A 62 -11.48 -14.54 23.25
C SER A 62 -10.03 -14.71 22.76
N LYS A 63 -9.47 -13.69 22.10
CA LYS A 63 -8.19 -13.71 21.39
C LYS A 63 -8.22 -14.57 20.12
N ASP A 64 -9.40 -14.80 19.57
CA ASP A 64 -9.58 -15.48 18.29
C ASP A 64 -9.61 -14.47 17.14
N ILE A 65 -9.24 -14.91 15.93
CA ILE A 65 -9.38 -14.10 14.71
C ILE A 65 -10.85 -14.14 14.30
N PRO A 66 -11.57 -13.01 14.36
CA PRO A 66 -12.98 -12.99 14.03
C PRO A 66 -13.17 -13.13 12.52
N GLU A 67 -14.26 -13.81 12.15
CA GLU A 67 -14.61 -14.00 10.74
C GLU A 67 -14.96 -12.66 10.10
N LEU A 68 -14.34 -12.39 8.96
CA LEU A 68 -14.63 -11.23 8.14
C LEU A 68 -15.84 -11.55 7.24
N ILE A 69 -16.96 -10.85 7.46
CA ILE A 69 -18.22 -11.07 6.76
C ILE A 69 -18.24 -10.28 5.44
N ASN A 70 -17.82 -9.01 5.47
CA ASN A 70 -17.90 -8.14 4.30
C ASN A 70 -16.96 -6.92 4.43
N PHE A 71 -16.79 -6.20 3.33
CA PHE A 71 -16.23 -4.85 3.28
C PHE A 71 -17.25 -3.85 2.77
N LYS A 72 -17.20 -2.63 3.30
CA LYS A 72 -17.94 -1.48 2.77
C LYS A 72 -16.97 -0.36 2.40
N ILE A 73 -16.84 -0.06 1.11
CA ILE A 73 -16.11 1.13 0.65
C ILE A 73 -16.98 2.36 0.88
N SER A 74 -16.38 3.43 1.42
CA SER A 74 -17.06 4.71 1.68
C SER A 74 -17.60 5.39 0.41
N SER A 75 -16.89 5.33 -0.72
CA SER A 75 -17.38 5.77 -2.03
C SER A 75 -16.48 5.25 -3.16
N VAL A 76 -17.07 4.53 -4.12
CA VAL A 76 -16.41 4.07 -5.34
C VAL A 76 -16.07 5.26 -6.25
N GLU A 77 -16.97 6.24 -6.34
CA GLU A 77 -16.78 7.49 -7.12
C GLU A 77 -15.53 8.27 -6.67
N LYS A 78 -15.18 8.23 -5.37
CA LYS A 78 -13.94 8.84 -4.89
C LYS A 78 -12.70 8.18 -5.47
N LEU A 79 -12.69 6.86 -5.63
CA LEU A 79 -11.55 6.16 -6.23
C LEU A 79 -11.38 6.58 -7.70
N VAL A 80 -12.49 6.64 -8.45
CA VAL A 80 -12.50 7.12 -9.84
C VAL A 80 -11.94 8.53 -9.92
N LYS A 81 -12.42 9.44 -9.08
CA LYS A 81 -11.94 10.82 -9.04
C LYS A 81 -10.44 10.92 -8.71
N ILE A 82 -9.95 10.12 -7.76
CA ILE A 82 -8.52 10.08 -7.44
C ILE A 82 -7.71 9.61 -8.66
N ALA A 83 -8.20 8.64 -9.42
CA ALA A 83 -7.53 8.18 -10.64
C ALA A 83 -7.52 9.26 -11.73
N GLU A 84 -8.66 9.92 -11.97
CA GLU A 84 -8.79 11.01 -12.95
C GLU A 84 -7.95 12.25 -12.61
N ASP A 85 -7.75 12.53 -11.31
CA ASP A 85 -6.92 13.65 -10.84
C ASP A 85 -5.42 13.40 -11.09
N ILE A 86 -4.99 12.14 -11.26
CA ILE A 86 -3.57 11.74 -11.28
C ILE A 86 -3.11 11.23 -12.64
N PHE A 87 -3.95 10.48 -13.33
CA PHE A 87 -3.63 9.80 -14.57
C PHE A 87 -4.35 10.45 -15.76
N THR A 88 -3.73 10.42 -16.93
CA THR A 88 -4.44 10.79 -18.16
C THR A 88 -5.46 9.71 -18.53
N LYS A 89 -6.40 10.05 -19.42
CA LYS A 89 -7.39 9.07 -19.92
C LYS A 89 -6.70 7.86 -20.57
N GLU A 90 -5.63 8.08 -21.32
CA GLU A 90 -4.86 7.02 -21.96
C GLU A 90 -4.14 6.14 -20.92
N GLU A 91 -3.63 6.73 -19.85
CA GLU A 91 -3.03 5.97 -18.74
C GLU A 91 -4.08 5.14 -18.00
N ILE A 92 -5.27 5.69 -17.72
CA ILE A 92 -6.38 4.96 -17.08
C ILE A 92 -6.77 3.73 -17.91
N VAL A 93 -6.91 3.89 -19.24
CA VAL A 93 -7.19 2.75 -20.13
C VAL A 93 -6.11 1.67 -20.02
N LYS A 94 -4.83 2.05 -20.00
CA LYS A 94 -3.73 1.10 -19.81
C LYS A 94 -3.78 0.39 -18.46
N LEU A 95 -4.12 1.11 -17.38
CA LEU A 95 -4.26 0.51 -16.04
C LEU A 95 -5.38 -0.54 -16.03
N ILE A 96 -6.51 -0.28 -16.69
CA ILE A 96 -7.63 -1.22 -16.82
C ILE A 96 -7.21 -2.44 -17.66
N GLU A 97 -6.60 -2.24 -18.83
CA GLU A 97 -6.12 -3.32 -19.70
C GLU A 97 -5.05 -4.20 -19.05
N SER A 98 -4.23 -3.64 -18.16
CA SER A 98 -3.22 -4.36 -17.37
C SER A 98 -3.79 -5.09 -16.15
N THR A 99 -5.12 -5.16 -16.03
CA THR A 99 -5.82 -5.82 -14.93
C THR A 99 -5.29 -5.33 -13.57
N MET A 100 -5.27 -4.01 -13.38
CA MET A 100 -4.74 -3.41 -12.16
C MET A 100 -5.56 -3.85 -10.93
N ILE A 101 -4.84 -4.30 -9.90
CA ILE A 101 -5.39 -4.64 -8.58
C ILE A 101 -4.72 -3.72 -7.55
N ILE A 102 -5.52 -3.13 -6.68
CA ILE A 102 -5.04 -2.38 -5.53
C ILE A 102 -5.16 -3.29 -4.31
N ASP A 103 -4.03 -3.67 -3.73
CA ASP A 103 -3.94 -4.50 -2.54
C ASP A 103 -3.80 -3.60 -1.31
N CYS A 104 -4.88 -3.51 -0.55
CA CYS A 104 -5.02 -2.66 0.60
C CYS A 104 -4.87 -3.46 1.91
N LYS A 105 -4.12 -2.92 2.87
CA LYS A 105 -4.21 -3.34 4.27
C LYS A 105 -5.05 -2.33 5.03
N VAL A 106 -6.12 -2.83 5.64
CA VAL A 106 -7.16 -2.02 6.25
C VAL A 106 -7.28 -2.37 7.72
N LEU A 107 -7.18 -1.37 8.61
CA LEU A 107 -7.39 -1.54 10.04
C LEU A 107 -8.86 -1.79 10.37
N SER A 108 -9.16 -2.29 11.57
CA SER A 108 -10.56 -2.45 12.01
C SER A 108 -11.32 -1.12 12.10
N SER A 109 -10.60 0.00 12.25
CA SER A 109 -11.13 1.38 12.16
C SER A 109 -11.59 1.77 10.75
N GLY A 110 -11.15 1.03 9.74
CA GLY A 110 -11.37 1.27 8.33
C GLY A 110 -10.33 2.17 7.64
N GLU A 111 -9.29 2.59 8.37
CA GLU A 111 -8.13 3.28 7.80
C GLU A 111 -7.31 2.34 6.92
N ILE A 112 -6.91 2.82 5.74
CA ILE A 112 -6.01 2.11 4.83
C ILE A 112 -4.57 2.51 5.16
N VAL A 113 -3.81 1.58 5.74
CA VAL A 113 -2.42 1.81 6.18
C VAL A 113 -1.39 1.43 5.13
N SER A 114 -1.78 0.63 4.14
CA SER A 114 -0.95 0.24 3.00
C SER A 114 -1.82 0.11 1.76
N ALA A 115 -1.35 0.62 0.63
CA ALA A 115 -2.00 0.48 -0.67
C ALA A 115 -0.95 0.14 -1.74
N SER A 116 -0.81 -1.15 -2.02
CA SER A 116 0.10 -1.68 -3.04
C SER A 116 -0.63 -1.83 -4.37
N ILE A 117 0.10 -1.77 -5.49
CA ILE A 117 -0.49 -1.84 -6.83
C ILE A 117 0.09 -3.06 -7.54
N LEU A 118 -0.76 -3.93 -8.06
CA LEU A 118 -0.38 -5.12 -8.78
C LEU A 118 -0.94 -5.08 -10.19
N PHE A 119 -0.15 -5.59 -11.13
CA PHE A 119 -0.53 -5.80 -12.51
C PHE A 119 -0.31 -7.26 -12.88
N SER A 120 -1.25 -7.80 -13.63
CA SER A 120 -1.15 -9.14 -14.20
C SER A 120 -0.88 -9.02 -15.69
N GLU A 121 0.02 -9.87 -16.21
CA GLU A 121 0.30 -10.09 -17.63
C GLU A 121 0.98 -8.94 -18.40
N LYS A 122 0.72 -7.67 -18.06
CA LYS A 122 1.18 -6.50 -18.83
C LYS A 122 1.64 -5.34 -17.94
N ASP A 123 2.87 -4.85 -18.16
CA ASP A 123 3.34 -3.58 -17.59
C ASP A 123 2.60 -2.42 -18.27
N PRO A 124 1.86 -1.57 -17.54
CA PRO A 124 1.13 -0.47 -18.15
C PRO A 124 2.04 0.68 -18.62
N HIS A 125 3.35 0.62 -18.34
CA HIS A 125 4.32 1.69 -18.66
C HIS A 125 3.91 3.06 -18.11
N VAL A 126 3.29 3.07 -16.93
CA VAL A 126 2.87 4.28 -16.21
C VAL A 126 4.00 4.76 -15.31
N CYS A 127 4.12 6.08 -15.14
CA CYS A 127 5.16 6.67 -14.31
C CYS A 127 5.04 6.20 -12.84
N LEU A 128 6.15 5.72 -12.26
CA LEU A 128 6.21 5.29 -10.86
C LEU A 128 5.76 6.39 -9.88
N MET A 129 6.08 7.66 -10.17
CA MET A 129 5.66 8.78 -9.32
C MET A 129 4.13 8.93 -9.27
N ASN A 130 3.43 8.64 -10.36
CA ASN A 130 1.97 8.69 -10.40
C ASN A 130 1.39 7.53 -9.58
N LEU A 131 1.97 6.33 -9.66
CA LEU A 131 1.59 5.17 -8.84
C LEU A 131 1.80 5.44 -7.33
N ILE A 132 2.93 6.04 -6.96
CA ILE A 132 3.21 6.46 -5.58
C ILE A 132 2.17 7.49 -5.13
N HIS A 133 1.86 8.49 -5.96
CA HIS A 133 0.88 9.51 -5.62
C HIS A 133 -0.53 8.92 -5.45
N PHE A 134 -0.91 7.99 -6.34
CA PHE A 134 -2.17 7.28 -6.27
C PHE A 134 -2.32 6.48 -4.98
N SER A 135 -1.30 5.70 -4.60
CA SER A 135 -1.26 4.96 -3.33
C SER A 135 -1.45 5.90 -2.12
N LYS A 136 -0.78 7.06 -2.10
CA LYS A 136 -0.93 8.05 -1.02
C LYS A 136 -2.34 8.62 -0.93
N GLU A 137 -2.93 9.00 -2.06
CA GLU A 137 -4.26 9.60 -2.08
C GLU A 137 -5.35 8.58 -1.69
N ILE A 138 -5.19 7.30 -2.05
CA ILE A 138 -6.03 6.21 -1.57
C ILE A 138 -5.98 6.12 -0.04
N LYS A 139 -4.78 6.02 0.55
CA LYS A 139 -4.61 5.93 2.01
C LYS A 139 -5.23 7.12 2.75
N LYS A 140 -5.17 8.31 2.15
CA LYS A 140 -5.63 9.56 2.76
C LYS A 140 -7.14 9.80 2.61
N LYS A 141 -7.73 9.45 1.47
CA LYS A 141 -9.09 9.87 1.09
C LYS A 141 -10.13 8.76 1.14
N LEU A 142 -9.70 7.50 1.08
CA LEU A 142 -10.59 6.35 1.11
C LEU A 142 -10.64 5.72 2.51
N ILE A 143 -11.85 5.33 2.89
CA ILE A 143 -12.14 4.54 4.07
C ILE A 143 -12.83 3.27 3.59
N VAL A 144 -12.36 2.12 4.08
CA VAL A 144 -12.92 0.80 3.81
C VAL A 144 -13.31 0.21 5.14
N THR A 145 -14.60 0.03 5.42
CA THR A 145 -15.05 -0.51 6.71
C THR A 145 -15.16 -2.03 6.64
N PRO A 146 -14.28 -2.80 7.30
CA PRO A 146 -14.46 -4.23 7.45
C PRO A 146 -15.60 -4.53 8.43
N MET A 147 -16.42 -5.53 8.11
CA MET A 147 -17.48 -6.04 8.96
C MET A 147 -17.11 -7.42 9.46
N PHE A 148 -16.97 -7.56 10.78
CA PHE A 148 -16.61 -8.81 11.43
C PHE A 148 -17.82 -9.46 12.11
N SER A 149 -17.78 -10.78 12.28
CA SER A 149 -18.79 -11.55 13.01
C SER A 149 -18.84 -11.18 14.49
N ASN A 150 -17.67 -10.89 15.07
CA ASN A 150 -17.52 -10.48 16.45
C ASN A 150 -16.92 -9.07 16.55
N LYS A 151 -17.14 -8.42 17.70
CA LYS A 151 -16.51 -7.14 18.00
C LYS A 151 -15.00 -7.33 18.18
N ILE A 152 -14.21 -6.50 17.50
CA ILE A 152 -12.75 -6.42 17.66
C ILE A 152 -12.40 -5.83 19.03
N ASP A 153 -11.47 -6.49 19.72
CA ASP A 153 -10.91 -6.06 21.01
C ASP A 153 -9.45 -5.62 20.86
N ILE A 154 -8.66 -6.33 20.05
CA ILE A 154 -7.29 -5.95 19.68
C ILE A 154 -7.27 -5.59 18.20
N ASP A 155 -6.87 -4.36 17.91
CA ASP A 155 -6.80 -3.86 16.53
C ASP A 155 -5.72 -4.59 15.73
N GLY A 156 -5.95 -4.64 14.42
CA GLY A 156 -5.12 -5.33 13.46
C GLY A 156 -5.61 -5.03 12.05
N TYR A 157 -4.93 -5.59 11.06
CA TYR A 157 -5.29 -5.38 9.66
C TYR A 157 -5.94 -6.60 9.03
N VAL A 158 -6.79 -6.32 8.04
CA VAL A 158 -7.27 -7.29 7.06
C VAL A 158 -6.85 -6.86 5.67
N GLN A 159 -6.69 -7.83 4.78
CA GLN A 159 -6.34 -7.59 3.38
C GLN A 159 -7.61 -7.41 2.56
N TYR A 160 -7.64 -6.40 1.70
CA TYR A 160 -8.75 -6.11 0.80
C TYR A 160 -8.23 -5.78 -0.60
N TYR A 161 -8.80 -6.41 -1.61
CA TYR A 161 -8.43 -6.18 -3.01
C TYR A 161 -9.50 -5.34 -3.70
N ILE A 162 -9.07 -4.27 -4.37
CA ILE A 162 -9.91 -3.48 -5.26
C ILE A 162 -9.47 -3.77 -6.69
N PHE A 163 -10.40 -4.27 -7.50
CA PHE A 163 -10.16 -4.55 -8.92
C PHE A 163 -10.53 -3.31 -9.74
N ALA A 164 -9.56 -2.74 -10.45
CA ALA A 164 -9.76 -1.48 -11.17
C ALA A 164 -10.85 -1.58 -12.26
N TYR A 165 -10.99 -2.74 -12.91
CA TYR A 165 -12.00 -3.00 -13.95
C TYR A 165 -13.43 -3.18 -13.41
N GLU A 166 -13.62 -3.32 -12.09
CA GLU A 166 -14.96 -3.40 -11.48
C GLU A 166 -15.49 -2.02 -11.05
N VAL A 167 -14.62 -1.00 -11.12
CA VAL A 167 -14.85 0.32 -10.52
C VAL A 167 -14.77 1.46 -11.54
N LEU A 168 -13.92 1.32 -12.58
CA LEU A 168 -13.65 2.35 -13.59
C LEU A 168 -14.36 2.08 -14.93
#